data_AF-A0A358DE42-F1
#
_entry.id   AF-A0A358DE42-F1
#
_cell.length_a   1.000
_cell.length_b   1.000
_cell.length_c   1.000
_cell.angle_alpha   90.00
_cell.angle_beta   90.00
_cell.angle_gamma   90.00
#
_symmetry.space_group_name_H-M   'P 1'
#
loop_
_entity.id
_entity.type
_entity.pdbx_description
1 polymer ?
#
loop_
_entity_poly.entity_id
_entity_poly.type
_entity_poly.pdbx_seq_one_letter_code
_entity_poly.pdbx_strand_id
1 'polypeptide(L)'
;MKSKLVVFILLATTLSLSAQWKPAGDRLKTRWASQIDVDNVLPEYPRPIMERSQWENLNGLWDYAILPVGKQTPTSFDGKILVPFAVESSLSGVQKRLGSENELWYQREFTVPSNWKNNRILLHFG
;
A
#
# COMPACT_ATOMS: atom_id res chain seq x y z
N MET A 1 -29.90 49.54 10.32
CA MET A 1 -30.08 48.90 8.99
C MET A 1 -28.69 48.44 8.54
N LYS A 2 -28.25 47.24 8.94
CA LYS A 2 -28.20 45.99 8.13
C LYS A 2 -27.52 46.15 6.75
N SER A 3 -26.25 45.76 6.63
CA SER A 3 -25.79 44.91 5.52
C SER A 3 -24.41 44.26 5.77
N LYS A 4 -24.46 43.04 6.32
CA LYS A 4 -23.71 41.81 5.97
C LYS A 4 -22.24 41.95 5.56
N LEU A 5 -21.35 41.68 6.52
CA LEU A 5 -20.01 41.17 6.28
C LEU A 5 -20.14 39.70 5.83
N VAL A 6 -19.83 39.40 4.57
CA VAL A 6 -19.79 38.03 4.06
C VAL A 6 -18.36 37.51 4.20
N VAL A 7 -18.13 36.67 5.21
CA VAL A 7 -16.90 35.90 5.37
C VAL A 7 -17.04 34.62 4.55
N PHE A 8 -16.34 34.54 3.42
CA PHE A 8 -16.19 33.28 2.67
C PHE A 8 -15.11 32.44 3.36
N ILE A 9 -15.52 31.48 4.19
CA ILE A 9 -14.63 30.41 4.64
C ILE A 9 -14.50 29.43 3.47
N LEU A 10 -13.39 29.53 2.74
CA LEU A 10 -13.01 28.56 1.72
C LEU A 10 -12.54 27.30 2.46
N LEU A 11 -13.46 26.39 2.77
CA LEU A 11 -13.12 25.06 3.28
C LEU A 11 -12.53 24.27 2.12
N ALA A 12 -11.22 24.35 1.93
CA ALA A 12 -10.49 23.51 0.99
C ALA A 12 -10.51 22.07 1.53
N THR A 13 -11.59 21.35 1.27
CA THR A 13 -11.63 19.90 1.46
C THR A 13 -10.70 19.29 0.43
N THR A 14 -9.46 19.03 0.83
CA THR A 14 -8.59 18.11 0.11
C THR A 14 -9.24 16.73 0.18
N LEU A 15 -10.07 16.42 -0.80
CA LEU A 15 -10.50 15.05 -1.06
C LEU A 15 -9.25 14.29 -1.51
N SER A 16 -8.52 13.72 -0.55
CA SER A 16 -7.58 12.66 -0.84
C SER A 16 -8.40 11.51 -1.43
N LEU A 17 -8.40 11.41 -2.76
CA LEU A 17 -8.84 10.22 -3.49
C LEU A 17 -7.84 9.11 -3.20
N SER A 18 -7.79 8.64 -1.95
CA SER A 18 -7.17 7.37 -1.63
C SER A 18 -8.02 6.33 -2.32
N ALA A 19 -7.46 5.64 -3.32
CA ALA A 19 -8.08 4.46 -3.89
C ALA A 19 -8.34 3.48 -2.72
N GLN A 20 -9.59 3.41 -2.28
CA GLN A 20 -9.98 2.55 -1.18
C GLN A 20 -9.87 1.12 -1.69
N TRP A 21 -8.80 0.44 -1.26
CA TRP A 21 -8.61 -0.97 -1.56
C TRP A 21 -9.83 -1.77 -1.13
N LYS A 22 -10.18 -2.76 -1.94
CA LYS A 22 -11.16 -3.78 -1.61
C LYS A 22 -10.76 -5.09 -2.28
N PRO A 23 -11.13 -6.25 -1.72
CA PRO A 23 -10.93 -7.52 -2.39
C PRO A 23 -11.56 -7.53 -3.79
N ALA A 24 -10.77 -7.91 -4.80
CA ALA A 24 -11.23 -7.99 -6.19
C ALA A 24 -12.04 -9.26 -6.44
N GLY A 25 -13.11 -9.16 -7.25
CA GLY A 25 -14.00 -10.28 -7.56
C GLY A 25 -14.60 -10.95 -6.31
N ASP A 26 -15.15 -12.16 -6.43
CA ASP A 26 -15.73 -12.93 -5.30
C ASP A 26 -15.12 -14.33 -5.11
N ARG A 27 -14.03 -14.63 -5.84
CA ARG A 27 -13.37 -15.94 -5.78
C ARG A 27 -12.52 -16.05 -4.52
N LEU A 28 -12.57 -17.22 -3.87
CA LEU A 28 -11.70 -17.62 -2.75
C LEU A 28 -11.74 -16.69 -1.52
N LYS A 29 -12.87 -16.01 -1.27
CA LYS A 29 -13.05 -15.22 -0.04
C LYS A 29 -13.50 -16.12 1.11
N THR A 30 -12.91 -15.88 2.27
CA THR A 30 -13.35 -16.46 3.54
C THR A 30 -13.88 -15.34 4.44
N ARG A 31 -14.48 -15.69 5.59
CA ARG A 31 -14.90 -14.70 6.60
C ARG A 31 -13.77 -13.78 7.09
N TRP A 32 -12.52 -14.23 7.00
CA TRP A 32 -11.36 -13.44 7.41
C TRP A 32 -10.99 -12.39 6.35
N ALA A 33 -11.32 -12.62 5.08
CA ALA A 33 -11.07 -11.65 4.01
C ALA A 33 -11.83 -10.33 4.23
N SER A 34 -12.99 -10.37 4.87
CA SER A 34 -13.77 -9.18 5.24
C SER A 34 -13.29 -8.48 6.52
N GLN A 35 -12.36 -9.09 7.26
CA GLN A 35 -11.86 -8.57 8.55
C GLN A 35 -10.46 -7.98 8.44
N ILE A 36 -9.91 -7.90 7.23
CA ILE A 36 -8.54 -7.46 7.04
C ILE A 36 -8.39 -5.96 7.33
N ASP A 37 -7.40 -5.64 8.14
CA ASP A 37 -6.96 -4.28 8.39
C ASP A 37 -5.84 -3.95 7.40
N VAL A 38 -6.12 -3.07 6.44
CA VAL A 38 -5.17 -2.70 5.38
C VAL A 38 -3.95 -1.96 5.90
N ASP A 39 -4.08 -1.31 7.05
CA ASP A 39 -3.00 -0.53 7.66
C ASP A 39 -2.11 -1.41 8.55
N ASN A 40 -2.55 -2.64 8.87
CA ASN A 40 -1.86 -3.55 9.77
C ASN A 40 -1.93 -5.02 9.29
N VAL A 41 -1.65 -5.25 8.00
CA VAL A 41 -1.71 -6.60 7.40
C VAL A 41 -0.50 -7.45 7.82
N LEU A 42 -0.79 -8.64 8.38
CA LEU A 42 0.23 -9.60 8.85
C LEU A 42 1.29 -8.89 9.70
N PRO A 43 0.90 -8.34 10.86
CA PRO A 43 1.75 -7.46 11.67
C PRO A 43 2.88 -8.19 12.37
N GLU A 44 2.83 -9.52 12.44
CA GLU A 44 3.76 -10.34 13.21
C GLU A 44 5.18 -10.32 12.60
N TYR A 45 6.20 -10.31 13.45
CA TYR A 45 7.59 -10.38 13.01
C TYR A 45 7.86 -11.74 12.32
N PRO A 46 8.44 -11.78 11.10
CA PRO A 46 8.56 -13.03 10.32
C PRO A 46 9.33 -14.18 11.00
N ARG A 47 10.21 -13.87 11.96
CA ARG A 47 10.97 -14.84 12.75
C ARG A 47 10.81 -14.57 14.24
N PRO A 48 9.74 -15.04 14.90
CA PRO A 48 9.40 -14.64 16.27
C PRO A 48 10.53 -14.86 17.29
N ILE A 49 11.33 -15.91 17.13
CA ILE A 49 12.46 -16.20 18.02
C ILE A 49 13.70 -15.33 17.77
N MET A 50 13.71 -14.53 16.71
CA MET A 50 14.81 -13.62 16.30
C MET A 50 14.31 -12.17 16.17
N GLU A 51 13.28 -11.82 16.93
CA GLU A 51 12.70 -10.48 16.92
C GLU A 51 13.74 -9.41 17.32
N ARG A 52 13.67 -8.27 16.64
CA ARG A 52 14.48 -7.10 16.96
C ARG A 52 13.55 -6.00 17.46
N SER A 53 13.97 -5.31 18.53
CA SER A 53 13.19 -4.21 19.12
C SER A 53 13.00 -3.02 18.18
N GLN A 54 13.94 -2.79 17.26
CA GLN A 54 13.86 -1.76 16.22
C GLN A 54 13.48 -2.41 14.89
N TRP A 55 12.19 -2.57 14.68
CA TRP A 55 11.61 -3.12 13.47
C TRP A 55 10.35 -2.36 13.08
N GLU A 56 10.11 -2.25 11.79
CA GLU A 56 8.93 -1.62 11.21
C GLU A 56 8.39 -2.52 10.10
N ASN A 57 7.09 -2.80 10.16
CA ASN A 57 6.40 -3.53 9.11
C ASN A 57 6.02 -2.58 7.99
N LEU A 58 6.41 -2.90 6.75
CA LEU A 58 6.07 -2.11 5.57
C LEU A 58 4.92 -2.72 4.75
N ASN A 59 4.24 -3.75 5.26
CA ASN A 59 3.01 -4.28 4.67
C ASN A 59 1.91 -3.21 4.60
N GLY A 60 0.89 -3.49 3.78
CA GLY A 60 -0.23 -2.59 3.53
C GLY A 60 -0.30 -2.16 2.07
N LEU A 61 -0.85 -0.97 1.81
CA LEU A 61 -1.04 -0.49 0.44
C LEU A 61 0.23 0.08 -0.18
N TRP A 62 0.55 -0.42 -1.37
CA TRP A 62 1.67 0.03 -2.20
C TRP A 62 1.11 0.48 -3.55
N ASP A 63 1.76 1.43 -4.22
CA ASP A 63 1.49 1.72 -5.62
C ASP A 63 2.03 0.59 -6.48
N TYR A 64 1.30 0.22 -7.54
CA TYR A 64 1.76 -0.80 -8.47
C TYR A 64 1.56 -0.40 -9.93
N ALA A 65 2.38 -0.95 -10.81
CA ALA A 65 2.20 -0.85 -12.26
C ALA A 65 2.59 -2.17 -12.93
N ILE A 66 1.86 -2.54 -13.98
CA ILE A 66 2.22 -3.68 -14.84
C ILE A 66 2.70 -3.15 -16.18
N LEU A 67 3.96 -3.40 -16.51
CA LEU A 67 4.57 -2.96 -17.77
C LEU A 67 5.15 -4.15 -18.52
N PRO A 68 5.30 -4.07 -19.86
CA PRO A 68 6.07 -5.07 -20.59
C PRO A 68 7.49 -5.22 -20.04
N VAL A 69 8.06 -6.43 -20.13
CA VAL A 69 9.43 -6.72 -19.70
C VAL A 69 10.44 -5.75 -20.30
N GLY A 70 11.39 -5.28 -19.48
CA GLY A 70 12.50 -4.42 -19.92
C GLY A 70 12.14 -2.95 -20.13
N LYS A 71 10.99 -2.49 -19.64
CA LYS A 71 10.68 -1.05 -19.58
C LYS A 71 11.40 -0.37 -18.42
N GLN A 72 11.57 0.95 -18.54
CA GLN A 72 12.09 1.77 -17.44
C GLN A 72 11.05 1.92 -16.33
N THR A 73 11.51 2.37 -15.17
CA THR A 73 10.66 2.66 -14.02
C THR A 73 9.44 3.50 -14.41
N PRO A 74 8.22 3.10 -14.02
CA PRO A 74 7.01 3.86 -14.32
C PRO A 74 7.06 5.27 -13.73
N THR A 75 6.57 6.25 -14.49
CA THR A 75 6.30 7.61 -13.99
C THR A 75 4.87 7.76 -13.46
N SER A 76 4.00 6.79 -13.77
CA SER A 76 2.62 6.71 -13.31
C SER A 76 2.30 5.27 -12.91
N PHE A 77 1.50 5.10 -11.87
CA PHE A 77 1.11 3.79 -11.35
C PHE A 77 -0.37 3.49 -11.65
N ASP A 78 -0.69 2.22 -11.83
CA ASP A 78 -2.02 1.73 -12.22
C ASP A 78 -3.04 1.82 -11.06
N GLY A 79 -2.55 1.82 -9.82
CA GLY A 79 -3.37 1.89 -8.61
C GLY A 79 -2.64 1.35 -7.38
N LYS A 80 -3.43 0.90 -6.39
CA LYS A 80 -2.92 0.33 -5.15
C LYS A 80 -3.04 -1.20 -5.12
N ILE A 81 -2.03 -1.86 -4.57
CA ILE A 81 -2.00 -3.30 -4.27
C ILE A 81 -1.77 -3.52 -2.78
N LEU A 82 -2.46 -4.49 -2.18
CA LEU A 82 -2.25 -4.87 -0.78
C LEU A 82 -1.14 -5.91 -0.66
N VAL A 83 0.02 -5.48 -0.16
CA VAL A 83 1.17 -6.33 0.13
C VAL A 83 0.96 -6.98 1.51
N PRO A 84 1.16 -8.31 1.66
CA PRO A 84 1.99 -9.17 0.79
C PRO A 84 1.21 -10.12 -0.12
N PHE A 85 -0.02 -9.80 -0.51
CA PHE A 85 -0.80 -10.70 -1.37
C PHE A 85 -0.34 -10.66 -2.83
N ALA A 86 -0.26 -11.83 -3.46
CA ALA A 86 0.08 -11.94 -4.88
C ALA A 86 -0.90 -11.15 -5.77
N VAL A 87 -0.40 -10.48 -6.81
CA VAL A 87 -1.18 -9.62 -7.74
C VAL A 87 -2.40 -10.31 -8.37
N GLU A 88 -2.34 -11.63 -8.52
CA GLU A 88 -3.42 -12.43 -9.10
C GLU A 88 -4.52 -12.80 -8.10
N SER A 89 -4.28 -12.56 -6.81
CA SER A 89 -5.24 -12.90 -5.75
C SER A 89 -6.30 -11.82 -5.59
N SER A 90 -7.48 -12.23 -5.11
CA SER A 90 -8.56 -11.31 -4.74
C SER A 90 -8.12 -10.31 -3.65
N LEU A 91 -7.38 -10.78 -2.64
CA LEU A 91 -6.92 -9.95 -1.51
C LEU A 91 -5.85 -8.93 -1.88
N SER A 92 -5.18 -9.06 -3.03
CA SER A 92 -4.32 -7.98 -3.52
C SER A 92 -5.11 -6.73 -3.91
N GLY A 93 -6.41 -6.88 -4.20
CA GLY A 93 -7.26 -5.84 -4.79
C GLY A 93 -7.06 -5.64 -6.29
N VAL A 94 -6.10 -6.35 -6.91
CA VAL A 94 -5.76 -6.23 -8.33
C VAL A 94 -6.37 -7.36 -9.14
N GLN A 95 -6.07 -8.61 -8.76
CA GLN A 95 -6.55 -9.84 -9.42
C GLN A 95 -6.33 -9.84 -10.95
N LYS A 96 -5.14 -9.43 -11.39
CA LYS A 96 -4.73 -9.45 -12.81
C LYS A 96 -3.64 -10.47 -13.02
N ARG A 97 -3.74 -11.25 -14.11
CA ARG A 97 -2.67 -12.16 -14.53
C ARG A 97 -1.47 -11.36 -15.04
N LEU A 98 -0.28 -11.65 -14.52
CA LEU A 98 0.93 -10.94 -14.93
C LEU A 98 1.44 -11.46 -16.29
N GLY A 99 1.61 -12.78 -16.42
CA GLY A 99 2.17 -13.40 -17.63
C GLY A 99 3.69 -13.19 -17.77
N SER A 100 4.32 -13.91 -18.71
CA SER A 100 5.77 -13.84 -18.96
C SER A 100 6.22 -12.54 -19.64
N GLU A 101 5.31 -11.88 -20.34
CA GLU A 101 5.61 -10.69 -21.15
C GLU A 101 5.62 -9.40 -20.33
N ASN A 102 5.26 -9.46 -19.04
CA ASN A 102 5.14 -8.29 -18.18
C ASN A 102 5.94 -8.41 -16.88
N GLU A 103 6.31 -7.26 -16.33
CA GLU A 103 6.90 -7.06 -15.03
C GLU A 103 5.92 -6.30 -14.13
N LEU A 104 5.95 -6.63 -12.84
CA LEU A 104 5.18 -5.95 -11.81
C LEU A 104 6.09 -5.02 -11.02
N TRP A 105 5.79 -3.73 -11.08
CA TRP A 105 6.46 -2.68 -10.34
C TRP A 105 5.70 -2.37 -9.07
N TYR A 106 6.44 -2.14 -7.99
CA TYR A 106 5.92 -1.73 -6.69
C TYR A 106 6.60 -0.44 -6.23
N GLN A 107 5.85 0.47 -5.62
CA GLN A 107 6.38 1.67 -4.97
C GLN A 107 5.71 1.88 -3.62
N ARG A 108 6.54 2.18 -2.62
CA ARG A 108 6.10 2.65 -1.30
C ARG A 108 7.08 3.65 -0.76
N GLU A 109 6.56 4.78 -0.31
CA GLU A 109 7.29 5.75 0.49
C GLU A 109 7.12 5.41 1.97
N PHE A 110 8.20 5.52 2.73
CA PHE A 110 8.20 5.32 4.17
C PHE A 110 9.27 6.20 4.81
N THR A 111 9.11 6.49 6.09
CA THR A 111 10.06 7.32 6.84
C THR A 111 10.79 6.45 7.84
N VAL A 112 12.12 6.44 7.76
CA VAL A 112 12.93 5.73 8.77
C VAL A 112 12.82 6.49 10.11
N PRO A 113 12.45 5.81 11.22
CA PRO A 113 12.38 6.45 12.53
C PRO A 113 13.69 7.15 12.91
N SER A 114 13.60 8.38 13.41
CA SER A 114 14.77 9.24 13.68
C SER A 114 15.72 8.65 14.74
N ASN A 115 15.19 7.85 15.67
CA ASN A 115 15.96 7.12 16.67
C ASN A 115 16.78 5.94 16.09
N TRP A 116 16.59 5.59 14.81
CA TRP A 116 17.43 4.59 14.13
C TRP A 116 18.67 5.21 13.47
N LYS A 117 18.81 6.55 13.50
CA LYS A 117 19.95 7.26 12.93
C LYS A 117 21.29 6.69 13.41
N ASN A 118 22.28 6.68 12.52
CA ASN A 118 23.64 6.13 12.72
C ASN A 118 23.72 4.60 12.88
N ASN A 119 22.60 3.86 12.74
CA ASN A 119 22.63 2.41 12.64
C ASN A 119 22.68 1.94 11.18
N ARG A 120 23.00 0.66 11.00
CA ARG A 120 22.83 -0.01 9.71
C ARG A 120 21.36 -0.36 9.51
N ILE A 121 20.70 0.35 8.60
CA ILE A 121 19.32 0.08 8.19
C ILE A 121 19.30 -1.05 7.16
N LEU A 122 18.37 -2.00 7.34
CA LEU A 122 18.19 -3.14 6.44
C LEU A 122 16.73 -3.20 5.99
N LEU A 123 16.51 -3.20 4.69
CA LEU A 123 15.22 -3.51 4.10
C LEU A 123 15.19 -5.01 3.78
N HIS A 124 14.17 -5.72 4.28
CA HIS A 124 14.04 -7.17 4.10
C HIS A 124 12.78 -7.48 3.30
N PHE A 125 12.94 -8.25 2.22
CA PHE A 125 11.83 -8.84 1.47
C PHE A 125 11.72 -10.31 1.90
N GLY A 126 10.52 -10.70 2.33
CA GLY A 126 10.23 -12.05 2.86
C GLY A 126 10.16 -13.12 1.79
#